data_AF-A0A9R0IS94-F1
#
_entry.id   AF-A0A9R0IS94-F1
#
_cell.length_a   1.000
_cell.length_b   1.000
_cell.length_c   1.000
_cell.angle_alpha   90.00
_cell.angle_beta   90.00
_cell.angle_gamma   90.00
#
_symmetry.space_group_name_H-M   'P 1'
#
loop_
_entity.id
_entity.type
_entity.pdbx_description
1 polymer ?
#
loop_
_entity_poly.entity_id
_entity_poly.type
_entity_poly.pdbx_seq_one_letter_code
_entity_poly.pdbx_strand_id
1 'polypeptide(L)'
;MKGHNTHKRSLNHLISNRTRLIAIGTLFGFIGGVLLMSAISGPSNQYSLSSSSSAATPIQLKAILHYATSRVVPQQSLGEVTESYNVLLSLGSCNFLIFGLGHDSLMWAALNPNGTTLFLEESPEWVTAVLKTAPFLNAVTVPYRTKLENADKLLETYKDEPDCRPERAFLRGNKHCKLALENLPEVVYDREWDVIMIDAPRGYSPEHPGRMAAIYSAAVMARERKREGNTHVFLHDVDRKVEEEFANEFLCMKYKVGSVGRLWHFEIPSLGDVNNGGNITSFC
;
A
#
# COMPACT_ATOMS: atom_id res chain seq x y z
N MET A 1 -6.00 59.49 -68.79
CA MET A 1 -5.30 58.18 -68.91
C MET A 1 -4.16 58.12 -67.92
N LYS A 2 -4.28 57.33 -66.84
CA LYS A 2 -3.19 56.75 -66.03
C LYS A 2 -3.83 55.90 -64.93
N GLY A 3 -4.27 54.72 -65.31
CA GLY A 3 -4.70 53.67 -64.39
C GLY A 3 -3.90 52.42 -64.72
N HIS A 4 -3.06 51.97 -63.78
CA HIS A 4 -2.47 50.63 -63.64
C HIS A 4 -1.15 50.76 -62.87
N ASN A 5 -1.14 50.46 -61.55
CA ASN A 5 0.00 49.76 -60.91
C ASN A 5 -0.08 49.54 -59.39
N THR A 6 -1.12 49.97 -58.69
CA THR A 6 -1.13 49.90 -57.22
C THR A 6 -1.65 48.58 -56.63
N HIS A 7 -2.45 47.79 -57.37
CA HIS A 7 -3.04 46.55 -56.84
C HIS A 7 -2.13 45.31 -56.91
N LYS A 8 -1.17 45.27 -57.84
CA LYS A 8 -0.29 44.09 -58.06
C LYS A 8 0.86 43.99 -57.03
N ARG A 9 1.25 45.12 -56.42
CA ARG A 9 2.30 45.19 -55.40
C ARG A 9 1.86 44.66 -54.03
N SER A 10 0.59 44.84 -53.66
CA SER A 10 0.04 44.42 -52.37
C SER A 10 -0.13 42.89 -52.27
N LEU A 11 -0.58 42.24 -53.36
CA LEU A 11 -0.81 40.80 -53.37
C LEU A 11 0.49 39.98 -53.37
N ASN A 12 1.53 40.45 -54.05
CA ASN A 12 2.84 39.78 -54.08
C ASN A 12 3.57 39.87 -52.73
N HIS A 13 3.33 40.93 -51.95
CA HIS A 13 3.94 41.09 -50.62
C HIS A 13 3.27 40.19 -49.56
N LEU A 14 1.97 39.90 -49.71
CA LEU A 14 1.22 39.02 -48.80
C LEU A 14 1.56 37.54 -49.03
N ILE A 15 1.77 37.13 -50.29
CA ILE A 15 2.12 35.75 -50.65
C ILE A 15 3.58 35.43 -50.26
N SER A 16 4.50 36.39 -50.41
CA SER A 16 5.92 36.23 -50.03
C SER A 16 6.13 36.08 -48.51
N ASN A 17 5.31 36.74 -47.68
CA ASN A 17 5.41 36.62 -46.22
C ASN A 17 4.87 35.28 -45.70
N ARG A 18 3.82 34.72 -46.31
CA ARG A 18 3.27 33.40 -45.91
C ARG A 18 4.20 32.23 -46.25
N THR A 19 4.92 32.29 -47.38
CA THR A 19 5.90 31.24 -47.73
C THR A 19 7.16 31.27 -46.87
N ARG A 20 7.58 32.46 -46.41
CA ARG A 20 8.71 32.59 -45.47
C ARG A 20 8.38 32.14 -44.05
N LEU A 21 7.15 32.33 -43.58
CA LEU A 21 6.70 31.86 -42.26
C LEU A 21 6.56 30.33 -42.17
N ILE A 22 6.18 29.66 -43.27
CA ILE A 22 6.08 28.19 -43.31
C ILE A 22 7.47 27.53 -43.42
N ALA A 23 8.43 28.16 -44.11
CA ALA A 23 9.80 27.63 -44.23
C ALA A 23 10.64 27.77 -42.95
N ILE A 24 10.31 28.69 -42.04
CA ILE A 24 11.01 28.85 -40.75
C ILE A 24 10.45 27.89 -39.69
N GLY A 25 9.15 27.54 -39.76
CA GLY A 25 8.53 26.57 -38.85
C GLY A 25 9.01 25.12 -39.03
N THR A 26 9.46 24.74 -40.22
CA THR A 26 9.95 23.38 -40.50
C THR A 26 11.44 23.18 -40.20
N LEU A 27 12.23 24.25 -40.05
CA LEU A 27 13.66 24.14 -39.70
C LEU A 27 13.89 24.12 -38.17
N PHE A 28 13.03 24.79 -37.38
CA PHE A 28 13.12 24.74 -35.91
C PHE A 28 12.43 23.50 -35.30
N GLY A 29 11.51 22.85 -36.01
CA GLY A 29 10.91 21.58 -35.59
C GLY A 29 11.87 20.39 -35.61
N PHE A 30 12.89 20.42 -36.48
CA PHE A 30 13.86 19.31 -36.57
C PHE A 30 15.05 19.45 -35.62
N ILE A 31 15.48 20.67 -35.27
CA ILE A 31 16.59 20.86 -34.31
C ILE A 31 16.11 20.61 -32.87
N GLY A 32 14.87 21.00 -32.54
CA GLY A 32 14.26 20.67 -31.23
C GLY A 32 13.97 19.18 -31.04
N GLY A 33 13.60 18.45 -32.11
CA GLY A 33 13.36 17.00 -32.06
C GLY A 33 14.65 16.18 -31.93
N VAL A 34 15.75 16.59 -32.56
CA VAL A 34 17.04 15.88 -32.49
C VAL A 34 17.72 16.10 -31.14
N LEU A 35 17.56 17.27 -30.50
CA LEU A 35 18.06 17.51 -29.13
C LEU A 35 17.27 16.74 -28.06
N LEU A 36 15.97 16.46 -28.27
CA LEU A 36 15.20 15.64 -27.34
C LEU A 36 15.54 14.14 -27.44
N MET A 37 15.92 13.65 -28.63
CA MET A 37 16.34 12.25 -28.82
C MET A 37 17.78 11.98 -28.33
N SER A 38 18.60 13.03 -28.24
CA SER A 38 19.99 12.92 -27.77
C SER A 38 20.10 12.79 -26.23
N ALA A 39 19.07 13.21 -25.49
CA ALA A 39 19.04 13.09 -24.03
C ALA A 39 18.74 11.65 -23.53
N ILE A 40 18.41 10.72 -24.43
CA ILE A 40 18.09 9.32 -24.09
C ILE A 40 19.30 8.39 -24.31
N SER A 41 20.40 8.89 -24.89
CA SER A 41 21.61 8.10 -25.16
C SER A 41 22.66 8.31 -24.07
N GLY A 42 22.36 7.88 -22.84
CA GLY A 42 23.41 7.65 -21.84
C GLY A 42 24.32 6.49 -22.27
N PRO A 43 25.55 6.38 -21.75
CA PRO A 43 26.46 5.30 -22.11
C PRO A 43 25.77 3.96 -21.81
N SER A 44 25.63 3.14 -22.85
CA SER A 44 25.13 1.78 -22.76
C SER A 44 26.13 0.94 -21.99
N ASN A 45 26.03 0.95 -20.66
CA ASN A 45 26.53 -0.16 -19.87
C ASN A 45 25.72 -1.38 -20.28
N GLN A 46 26.33 -2.27 -21.07
CA GLN A 46 25.83 -3.62 -21.27
C GLN A 46 25.95 -4.35 -19.93
N TYR A 47 25.04 -4.06 -19.01
CA TYR A 47 24.67 -5.01 -18.00
C TYR A 47 23.99 -6.15 -18.75
N SER A 48 24.66 -7.29 -18.81
CA SER A 48 24.04 -8.55 -19.18
C SER A 48 22.93 -8.81 -18.14
N LEU A 49 21.74 -8.26 -18.37
CA LEU A 49 20.54 -8.65 -17.67
C LEU A 49 20.30 -10.10 -18.06
N SER A 50 20.59 -11.01 -17.14
CA SER A 50 20.01 -12.34 -17.17
C SER A 50 18.50 -12.17 -17.20
N SER A 51 17.92 -12.20 -18.42
CA SER A 51 16.50 -11.98 -18.63
C SER A 51 15.72 -13.21 -18.20
N SER A 52 15.54 -13.40 -16.90
CA SER A 52 14.31 -14.03 -16.43
C SER A 52 13.21 -12.96 -16.47
N SER A 53 12.83 -12.51 -17.68
CA SER A 53 11.69 -11.62 -17.84
C SER A 53 10.44 -12.45 -17.53
N SER A 54 10.03 -12.49 -16.26
CA SER A 54 8.72 -12.99 -15.89
C SER A 54 7.69 -12.14 -16.62
N ALA A 55 6.90 -12.78 -17.49
CA ALA A 55 5.82 -12.09 -18.18
C ALA A 55 4.87 -11.49 -17.14
N ALA A 56 4.34 -10.29 -17.42
CA ALA A 56 3.35 -9.66 -16.56
C ALA A 56 2.15 -10.59 -16.36
N THR A 57 1.70 -10.73 -15.11
CA THR A 57 0.54 -11.56 -14.78
C THR A 57 -0.77 -10.91 -15.27
N PRO A 58 -1.83 -11.69 -15.53
CA PRO A 58 -3.13 -11.13 -15.93
C PRO A 58 -3.67 -10.09 -14.95
N ILE A 59 -3.44 -10.27 -13.64
CA ILE A 59 -3.88 -9.31 -12.61
C ILE A 59 -3.12 -7.98 -12.70
N GLN A 60 -1.83 -8.00 -13.05
CA GLN A 60 -1.05 -6.77 -13.28
C GLN A 60 -1.56 -5.99 -14.49
N LEU A 61 -1.82 -6.67 -15.62
CA LEU A 61 -2.40 -6.01 -16.80
C LEU A 61 -3.78 -5.44 -16.50
N LYS A 62 -4.60 -6.16 -15.71
CA LYS A 62 -5.90 -5.69 -15.26
C LYS A 62 -5.81 -4.48 -14.33
N ALA A 63 -4.85 -4.45 -13.42
CA ALA A 63 -4.60 -3.30 -12.55
C ALA A 63 -4.20 -2.07 -13.38
N ILE A 64 -3.28 -2.22 -14.33
CA ILE A 64 -2.89 -1.13 -15.24
C ILE A 64 -4.11 -0.59 -15.99
N LEU A 65 -4.89 -1.46 -16.64
CA LEU A 65 -6.09 -1.04 -17.36
C LEU A 65 -7.09 -0.34 -16.44
N HIS A 66 -7.34 -0.90 -15.26
CA HIS A 66 -8.29 -0.34 -14.30
C HIS A 66 -7.87 1.06 -13.84
N TYR A 67 -6.67 1.23 -13.31
CA TYR A 67 -6.25 2.52 -12.74
C TYR A 67 -5.87 3.56 -13.82
N ALA A 68 -5.52 3.15 -15.03
CA ALA A 68 -5.30 4.09 -16.14
C ALA A 68 -6.62 4.65 -16.73
N THR A 69 -7.76 3.99 -16.50
CA THR A 69 -9.05 4.37 -17.12
C THR A 69 -10.15 4.73 -16.11
N SER A 70 -9.99 4.36 -14.85
CA SER A 70 -10.93 4.67 -13.76
C SER A 70 -10.77 6.10 -13.26
N ARG A 71 -11.88 6.71 -12.84
CA ARG A 71 -11.87 7.97 -12.06
C ARG A 71 -11.74 7.74 -10.55
N VAL A 72 -11.86 6.48 -10.12
CA VAL A 72 -11.71 6.05 -8.73
C VAL A 72 -10.33 5.43 -8.60
N VAL A 73 -9.52 5.97 -7.70
CA VAL A 73 -8.13 5.60 -7.44
C VAL A 73 -7.94 5.21 -5.97
N PRO A 74 -6.83 4.55 -5.61
CA PRO A 74 -6.49 4.25 -4.22
C PRO A 74 -6.56 5.49 -3.30
N GLN A 75 -6.92 5.28 -2.03
CA GLN A 75 -6.93 6.32 -1.00
C GLN A 75 -5.52 6.79 -0.66
N GLN A 76 -4.56 5.86 -0.62
CA GLN A 76 -3.17 6.16 -0.33
C GLN A 76 -2.52 6.95 -1.48
N SER A 77 -1.73 7.95 -1.12
CA SER A 77 -0.94 8.75 -2.04
C SER A 77 0.16 7.94 -2.71
N LEU A 78 0.71 8.45 -3.81
CA LEU A 78 1.84 7.82 -4.49
C LEU A 78 3.01 7.55 -3.53
N GLY A 79 3.32 8.48 -2.63
CA GLY A 79 4.41 8.31 -1.65
C GLY A 79 4.13 7.17 -0.67
N GLU A 80 2.93 7.12 -0.11
CA GLU A 80 2.50 6.05 0.81
C GLU A 80 2.53 4.68 0.13
N VAL A 81 2.03 4.59 -1.10
CA VAL A 81 2.07 3.35 -1.87
C VAL A 81 3.50 2.93 -2.20
N THR A 82 4.36 3.89 -2.57
CA THR A 82 5.76 3.62 -2.93
C THR A 82 6.55 3.01 -1.76
N GLU A 83 6.30 3.47 -0.53
CA GLU A 83 6.93 2.92 0.68
C GLU A 83 6.64 1.42 0.82
N SER A 84 5.37 1.01 0.69
CA SER A 84 4.98 -0.41 0.77
C SER A 84 5.45 -1.21 -0.45
N TYR A 85 5.40 -0.60 -1.64
CA TYR A 85 5.85 -1.22 -2.89
C TYR A 85 7.34 -1.57 -2.85
N ASN A 86 8.20 -0.70 -2.31
CA ASN A 86 9.63 -0.97 -2.21
C ASN A 86 9.94 -2.21 -1.37
N VAL A 87 9.18 -2.44 -0.29
CA VAL A 87 9.28 -3.65 0.53
C VAL A 87 8.82 -4.88 -0.25
N LEU A 88 7.64 -4.83 -0.89
CA LEU A 88 7.15 -5.93 -1.72
C LEU A 88 8.12 -6.29 -2.84
N LEU A 89 8.73 -5.29 -3.48
CA LEU A 89 9.74 -5.48 -4.51
C LEU A 89 11.00 -6.17 -3.95
N SER A 90 11.45 -5.79 -2.76
CA SER A 90 12.64 -6.36 -2.12
C SER A 90 12.45 -7.82 -1.66
N LEU A 91 11.24 -8.17 -1.22
CA LEU A 91 10.89 -9.52 -0.76
C LEU A 91 10.57 -10.45 -1.94
N GLY A 92 10.07 -9.92 -3.05
CA GLY A 92 9.50 -10.69 -4.15
C GLY A 92 8.13 -11.27 -3.79
N SER A 93 7.84 -12.50 -4.21
CA SER A 93 6.58 -13.17 -3.85
C SER A 93 6.53 -13.43 -2.33
N CYS A 94 5.58 -12.84 -1.63
CA CYS A 94 5.49 -12.93 -0.17
C CYS A 94 4.07 -13.24 0.34
N ASN A 95 3.96 -13.53 1.64
CA ASN A 95 2.67 -13.58 2.34
C ASN A 95 2.30 -12.16 2.80
N PHE A 96 1.30 -11.57 2.15
CA PHE A 96 0.81 -10.22 2.41
C PHE A 96 -0.62 -10.25 2.99
N LEU A 97 -0.75 -9.90 4.27
CA LEU A 97 -2.04 -9.73 4.94
C LEU A 97 -2.47 -8.27 4.90
N ILE A 98 -3.72 -8.00 4.58
CA ILE A 98 -4.24 -6.64 4.52
C ILE A 98 -5.53 -6.58 5.33
N PHE A 99 -5.54 -5.76 6.37
CA PHE A 99 -6.78 -5.34 7.02
C PHE A 99 -7.35 -4.19 6.21
N GLY A 100 -8.43 -4.48 5.48
CA GLY A 100 -9.11 -3.58 4.57
C GLY A 100 -9.37 -4.22 3.22
N LEU A 101 -10.54 -3.95 2.65
CA LEU A 101 -10.86 -4.27 1.27
C LEU A 101 -11.40 -3.00 0.62
N GLY A 102 -10.77 -2.54 -0.45
CA GLY A 102 -11.11 -1.26 -1.05
C GLY A 102 -10.69 -1.12 -2.51
N HIS A 103 -10.69 0.14 -2.96
CA HIS A 103 -10.32 0.51 -4.34
C HIS A 103 -8.85 0.23 -4.69
N ASP A 104 -8.01 0.01 -3.70
CA ASP A 104 -6.59 -0.32 -3.79
C ASP A 104 -6.31 -1.83 -3.79
N SER A 105 -7.31 -2.67 -3.48
CA SER A 105 -7.12 -4.14 -3.39
C SER A 105 -6.57 -4.76 -4.67
N LEU A 106 -7.04 -4.30 -5.83
CA LEU A 106 -6.54 -4.78 -7.13
C LEU A 106 -5.06 -4.41 -7.32
N MET A 107 -4.65 -3.22 -6.90
CA MET A 107 -3.25 -2.81 -6.91
C MET A 107 -2.43 -3.69 -5.98
N TRP A 108 -2.84 -3.88 -4.72
CA TRP A 108 -2.09 -4.69 -3.76
C TRP A 108 -1.93 -6.15 -4.20
N ALA A 109 -2.98 -6.75 -4.75
CA ALA A 109 -2.89 -8.10 -5.30
C ALA A 109 -1.98 -8.16 -6.54
N ALA A 110 -1.96 -7.12 -7.37
CA ALA A 110 -1.08 -7.04 -8.55
C ALA A 110 0.39 -6.77 -8.22
N LEU A 111 0.67 -6.07 -7.12
CA LEU A 111 2.03 -5.75 -6.65
C LEU A 111 2.73 -6.92 -5.94
N ASN A 112 2.02 -8.03 -5.68
CA ASN A 112 2.58 -9.25 -5.08
C ASN A 112 2.42 -10.46 -6.03
N PRO A 113 3.03 -10.44 -7.24
CA PRO A 113 2.83 -11.51 -8.22
C PRO A 113 3.35 -12.85 -7.69
N ASN A 114 2.54 -13.90 -7.86
CA ASN A 114 2.80 -15.26 -7.37
C ASN A 114 2.92 -15.40 -5.83
N GLY A 115 2.75 -14.31 -5.08
CA GLY A 115 2.63 -14.33 -3.63
C GLY A 115 1.19 -14.63 -3.19
N THR A 116 0.99 -14.68 -1.88
CA THR A 116 -0.36 -14.76 -1.30
C THR A 116 -0.75 -13.41 -0.74
N THR A 117 -1.81 -12.81 -1.27
CA THR A 117 -2.44 -11.62 -0.70
C THR A 117 -3.81 -11.99 -0.15
N LEU A 118 -4.08 -11.69 1.12
CA LEU A 118 -5.37 -11.95 1.78
C LEU A 118 -5.90 -10.66 2.40
N PHE A 119 -7.14 -10.32 2.07
CA PHE A 119 -7.84 -9.14 2.57
C PHE A 119 -8.84 -9.52 3.68
N LEU A 120 -8.79 -8.81 4.80
CA LEU A 120 -9.70 -8.94 5.94
C LEU A 120 -10.59 -7.69 6.01
N GLU A 121 -11.90 -7.85 5.95
CA GLU A 121 -12.85 -6.71 5.90
C GLU A 121 -14.00 -6.88 6.89
N GLU A 122 -14.45 -5.79 7.52
CA GLU A 122 -15.51 -5.85 8.52
C GLU A 122 -16.93 -6.04 7.97
N SER A 123 -17.23 -5.57 6.74
CA SER A 123 -18.59 -5.63 6.17
C SER A 123 -18.78 -6.85 5.25
N PRO A 124 -19.65 -7.82 5.61
CA PRO A 124 -19.99 -8.93 4.73
C PRO A 124 -20.59 -8.49 3.38
N GLU A 125 -21.40 -7.43 3.40
CA GLU A 125 -22.04 -6.87 2.21
C GLU A 125 -20.99 -6.29 1.27
N TRP A 126 -20.00 -5.59 1.82
CA TRP A 126 -18.90 -5.02 1.05
C TRP A 126 -18.01 -6.10 0.42
N VAL A 127 -17.64 -7.13 1.20
CA VAL A 127 -16.90 -8.30 0.67
C VAL A 127 -17.66 -8.92 -0.50
N THR A 128 -18.96 -9.16 -0.33
CA THR A 128 -19.81 -9.75 -1.38
C THR A 128 -19.85 -8.87 -2.63
N ALA A 129 -20.00 -7.54 -2.46
CA ALA A 129 -20.06 -6.60 -3.57
C ALA A 129 -18.74 -6.53 -4.35
N VAL A 130 -17.60 -6.47 -3.66
CA VAL A 130 -16.27 -6.43 -4.28
C VAL A 130 -15.99 -7.74 -5.01
N LEU A 131 -16.17 -8.90 -4.36
CA LEU A 131 -15.86 -10.20 -4.96
C LEU A 131 -16.76 -10.54 -6.16
N LYS A 132 -17.97 -9.98 -6.24
CA LYS A 132 -18.81 -10.09 -7.44
C LYS A 132 -18.14 -9.50 -8.69
N THR A 133 -17.39 -8.42 -8.53
CA THR A 133 -16.73 -7.70 -9.65
C THR A 133 -15.24 -8.05 -9.80
N ALA A 134 -14.64 -8.51 -8.72
CA ALA A 134 -13.23 -8.92 -8.64
C ALA A 134 -13.08 -10.30 -7.98
N PRO A 135 -13.58 -11.38 -8.60
CA PRO A 135 -13.61 -12.73 -7.98
C PRO A 135 -12.23 -13.38 -7.81
N PHE A 136 -11.18 -12.76 -8.37
CA PHE A 136 -9.79 -13.20 -8.23
C PHE A 136 -9.11 -12.61 -6.98
N LEU A 137 -9.76 -11.68 -6.26
CA LEU A 137 -9.28 -11.23 -4.96
C LEU A 137 -9.61 -12.29 -3.90
N ASN A 138 -8.68 -12.50 -2.98
CA ASN A 138 -8.86 -13.40 -1.85
C ASN A 138 -9.22 -12.57 -0.62
N ALA A 139 -10.51 -12.49 -0.30
CA ALA A 139 -11.02 -11.66 0.77
C ALA A 139 -11.98 -12.43 1.68
N VAL A 140 -11.95 -12.13 2.97
CA VAL A 140 -12.80 -12.76 3.98
C VAL A 140 -13.34 -11.71 4.94
N THR A 141 -14.57 -11.95 5.41
CA THR A 141 -15.18 -11.08 6.41
C THR A 141 -14.65 -11.40 7.80
N VAL A 142 -14.32 -10.37 8.57
CA VAL A 142 -13.84 -10.49 9.95
C VAL A 142 -14.74 -9.71 10.90
N PRO A 143 -15.34 -10.36 11.91
CA PRO A 143 -16.11 -9.66 12.93
C PRO A 143 -15.17 -8.99 13.94
N TYR A 144 -15.38 -7.69 14.17
CA TYR A 144 -14.70 -6.94 15.22
C TYR A 144 -15.61 -6.75 16.42
N ARG A 145 -15.08 -7.05 17.61
CA ARG A 145 -15.79 -6.89 18.90
C ARG A 145 -15.40 -5.63 19.66
N THR A 146 -14.39 -4.91 19.17
CA THR A 146 -13.98 -3.60 19.69
C THR A 146 -14.77 -2.50 19.00
N LYS A 147 -14.99 -1.40 19.69
CA LYS A 147 -15.56 -0.17 19.13
C LYS A 147 -14.63 0.99 19.41
N LEU A 148 -14.58 1.96 18.52
CA LEU A 148 -13.72 3.12 18.61
C LEU A 148 -13.88 3.87 19.95
N GLU A 149 -15.13 4.03 20.42
CA GLU A 149 -15.45 4.67 21.71
C GLU A 149 -14.78 4.01 22.93
N ASN A 150 -14.36 2.75 22.81
CA ASN A 150 -13.71 2.01 23.89
C ASN A 150 -12.18 2.05 23.82
N ALA A 151 -11.57 2.78 22.88
CA ALA A 151 -10.13 2.77 22.63
C ALA A 151 -9.31 3.09 23.88
N ASP A 152 -9.59 4.23 24.53
CA ASP A 152 -8.85 4.68 25.72
C ASP A 152 -8.92 3.62 26.84
N LYS A 153 -10.13 3.10 27.12
CA LYS A 153 -10.33 2.05 28.14
C LYS A 153 -9.60 0.76 27.79
N LEU A 154 -9.64 0.33 26.52
CA LEU A 154 -8.94 -0.87 26.07
C LEU A 154 -7.43 -0.74 26.27
N LEU A 155 -6.86 0.42 25.98
CA LEU A 155 -5.44 0.68 26.15
C LEU A 155 -5.04 0.75 27.64
N GLU A 156 -5.89 1.32 28.49
CA GLU A 156 -5.65 1.41 29.94
C GLU A 156 -5.69 0.02 30.62
N THR A 157 -6.65 -0.84 30.25
CA THR A 157 -6.95 -2.06 31.02
C THR A 157 -6.43 -3.35 30.39
N TYR A 158 -5.82 -3.34 29.19
CA TYR A 158 -5.42 -4.61 28.55
C TYR A 158 -4.45 -5.42 29.41
N LYS A 159 -3.57 -4.76 30.18
CA LYS A 159 -2.63 -5.41 31.10
C LYS A 159 -3.33 -6.11 32.27
N ASP A 160 -4.59 -5.82 32.57
CA ASP A 160 -5.31 -6.52 33.63
C ASP A 160 -5.69 -7.95 33.22
N GLU A 161 -5.77 -8.23 31.91
CA GLU A 161 -6.05 -9.55 31.35
C GLU A 161 -4.72 -10.27 31.01
N PRO A 162 -4.34 -11.34 31.74
CA PRO A 162 -3.10 -12.07 31.50
C PRO A 162 -2.91 -12.52 30.05
N ASP A 163 -3.98 -12.91 29.36
CA ASP A 163 -3.91 -13.38 27.98
C ASP A 163 -3.81 -12.25 26.93
N CYS A 164 -3.85 -10.97 27.36
CA CYS A 164 -3.50 -9.81 26.53
C CYS A 164 -2.03 -9.37 26.69
N ARG A 165 -1.31 -9.89 27.68
CA ARG A 165 0.05 -9.43 28.01
C ARG A 165 1.07 -10.04 27.07
N PRO A 166 2.17 -9.35 26.75
CA PRO A 166 3.15 -9.83 25.77
C PRO A 166 3.79 -11.18 26.11
N GLU A 167 3.84 -11.59 27.39
CA GLU A 167 4.36 -12.90 27.82
C GLU A 167 3.45 -14.07 27.42
N ARG A 168 2.16 -13.81 27.23
CA ARG A 168 1.11 -14.82 27.06
C ARG A 168 0.18 -14.52 25.89
N ALA A 169 0.40 -13.45 25.15
CA ALA A 169 -0.49 -12.98 24.11
C ALA A 169 -0.64 -14.05 23.02
N PHE A 170 -1.88 -14.45 22.76
CA PHE A 170 -2.25 -15.32 21.64
C PHE A 170 -3.55 -14.82 21.01
N LEU A 171 -3.81 -15.18 19.75
CA LEU A 171 -5.02 -14.76 19.05
C LEU A 171 -6.10 -15.83 19.04
N ARG A 172 -5.81 -17.00 18.44
CA ARG A 172 -6.80 -18.06 18.18
C ARG A 172 -7.52 -18.49 19.45
N GLY A 173 -8.83 -18.26 19.51
CA GLY A 173 -9.69 -18.64 20.64
C GLY A 173 -9.53 -17.80 21.90
N ASN A 174 -8.76 -16.71 21.88
CA ASN A 174 -8.57 -15.81 23.02
C ASN A 174 -9.82 -14.96 23.29
N LYS A 175 -10.82 -15.55 23.93
CA LYS A 175 -12.08 -14.86 24.25
C LYS A 175 -11.92 -13.82 25.36
N HIS A 176 -10.91 -13.97 26.21
CA HIS A 176 -10.65 -13.11 27.36
C HIS A 176 -10.04 -11.77 26.94
N CYS A 177 -9.05 -11.79 26.05
CA CYS A 177 -8.42 -10.57 25.58
C CYS A 177 -9.23 -9.82 24.53
N LYS A 178 -9.93 -8.74 24.89
CA LYS A 178 -10.80 -7.99 23.95
C LYS A 178 -10.11 -7.48 22.68
N LEU A 179 -8.80 -7.22 22.73
CA LEU A 179 -7.99 -6.79 21.58
C LEU A 179 -7.65 -7.93 20.62
N ALA A 180 -7.68 -9.19 21.07
CA ALA A 180 -7.40 -10.32 20.22
C ALA A 180 -8.55 -10.54 19.22
N LEU A 181 -8.21 -10.59 17.93
CA LEU A 181 -9.08 -11.12 16.88
C LEU A 181 -9.05 -12.65 17.00
N GLU A 182 -9.98 -13.20 17.78
CA GLU A 182 -9.93 -14.59 18.24
C GLU A 182 -10.55 -15.63 17.32
N ASN A 183 -11.34 -15.18 16.33
CA ASN A 183 -12.08 -16.03 15.42
C ASN A 183 -11.83 -15.68 13.93
N LEU A 184 -10.57 -15.43 13.57
CA LEU A 184 -10.13 -15.31 12.18
C LEU A 184 -10.12 -16.69 11.49
N PRO A 185 -10.21 -16.75 10.15
CA PRO A 185 -10.01 -17.99 9.41
C PRO A 185 -8.66 -18.64 9.71
N GLU A 186 -8.60 -19.97 9.77
CA GLU A 186 -7.40 -20.73 10.14
C GLU A 186 -6.15 -20.33 9.34
N VAL A 187 -6.31 -20.03 8.04
CA VAL A 187 -5.22 -19.56 7.17
C VAL A 187 -4.52 -18.30 7.69
N VAL A 188 -5.22 -17.44 8.45
CA VAL A 188 -4.63 -16.23 9.03
C VAL A 188 -3.69 -16.58 10.18
N TYR A 189 -4.05 -17.57 10.99
CA TYR A 189 -3.25 -18.01 12.13
C TYR A 189 -2.12 -18.97 11.76
N ASP A 190 -2.35 -19.85 10.80
CA ASP A 190 -1.39 -20.89 10.41
C ASP A 190 -0.27 -20.34 9.52
N ARG A 191 -0.48 -19.18 8.88
CA ARG A 191 0.46 -18.57 7.96
C ARG A 191 1.29 -17.49 8.64
N GLU A 192 2.58 -17.53 8.38
CA GLU A 192 3.50 -16.47 8.78
C GLU A 192 3.52 -15.37 7.71
N TRP A 193 3.11 -14.17 8.10
CA TRP A 193 2.98 -13.02 7.21
C TRP A 193 4.29 -12.22 7.15
N ASP A 194 4.81 -12.03 5.93
CA ASP A 194 6.00 -11.20 5.69
C ASP A 194 5.65 -9.72 5.78
N VAL A 195 4.47 -9.36 5.27
CA VAL A 195 3.96 -7.99 5.24
C VAL A 195 2.53 -7.96 5.77
N ILE A 196 2.23 -6.99 6.62
CA ILE A 196 0.89 -6.71 7.14
C ILE A 196 0.57 -5.24 6.88
N MET A 197 -0.47 -4.95 6.11
CA MET A 197 -1.02 -3.59 5.94
C MET A 197 -2.27 -3.45 6.81
N ILE A 198 -2.30 -2.42 7.65
CA ILE A 198 -3.43 -2.08 8.51
C ILE A 198 -4.06 -0.78 7.99
N ASP A 199 -5.06 -0.92 7.13
CA ASP A 199 -5.83 0.20 6.57
C ASP A 199 -7.33 0.14 6.93
N ALA A 200 -7.72 -0.83 7.75
CA ALA A 200 -9.07 -0.99 8.27
C ALA A 200 -9.03 -1.71 9.63
N PRO A 201 -10.16 -1.78 10.37
CA PRO A 201 -11.50 -1.30 10.05
C PRO A 201 -11.62 0.24 10.02
N ARG A 202 -12.73 0.73 9.45
CA ARG A 202 -12.98 2.14 9.12
C ARG A 202 -12.80 3.15 10.27
N GLY A 203 -13.33 2.87 11.45
CA GLY A 203 -13.24 3.78 12.61
C GLY A 203 -13.78 5.20 12.40
N TYR A 204 -14.81 5.39 11.55
CA TYR A 204 -15.34 6.74 11.26
C TYR A 204 -16.37 7.26 12.28
N SER A 205 -16.86 6.40 13.17
CA SER A 205 -17.79 6.77 14.23
C SER A 205 -17.51 5.99 15.52
N PRO A 206 -17.96 6.48 16.69
CA PRO A 206 -17.68 5.87 17.99
C PRO A 206 -18.11 4.40 18.10
N GLU A 207 -19.23 4.04 17.49
CA GLU A 207 -19.81 2.70 17.52
C GLU A 207 -19.20 1.72 16.51
N HIS A 208 -18.48 2.23 15.50
CA HIS A 208 -17.79 1.39 14.53
C HIS A 208 -16.52 0.76 15.15
N PRO A 209 -16.07 -0.38 14.61
CA PRO A 209 -14.77 -0.91 14.95
C PRO A 209 -13.66 0.04 14.48
N GLY A 210 -12.69 0.27 15.36
CA GLY A 210 -11.44 0.96 15.05
C GLY A 210 -10.26 -0.01 14.94
N ARG A 211 -9.09 0.49 14.54
CA ARG A 211 -7.90 -0.32 14.21
C ARG A 211 -7.20 -0.98 15.40
N MET A 212 -7.65 -0.74 16.63
CA MET A 212 -7.07 -1.28 17.87
C MET A 212 -6.79 -2.79 17.82
N ALA A 213 -7.80 -3.59 17.46
CA ALA A 213 -7.67 -5.05 17.43
C ALA A 213 -6.78 -5.54 16.28
N ALA A 214 -6.77 -4.82 15.14
CA ALA A 214 -5.90 -5.12 14.01
C ALA A 214 -4.42 -4.82 14.34
N ILE A 215 -4.14 -3.68 14.98
CA ILE A 215 -2.81 -3.30 15.47
C ILE A 215 -2.29 -4.31 16.49
N TYR A 216 -3.09 -4.65 17.50
CA TYR A 216 -2.74 -5.67 18.48
C TYR A 216 -2.47 -7.03 17.82
N SER A 217 -3.35 -7.46 16.91
CA SER A 217 -3.19 -8.76 16.24
C SER A 217 -1.95 -8.81 15.37
N ALA A 218 -1.63 -7.75 14.63
CA ALA A 218 -0.39 -7.65 13.85
C ALA A 218 0.85 -7.71 14.74
N ALA A 219 0.81 -7.04 15.90
CA ALA A 219 1.90 -7.06 16.88
C ALA A 219 2.17 -8.46 17.44
N VAL A 220 1.10 -9.25 17.71
CA VAL A 220 1.21 -10.65 18.15
C VAL A 220 1.72 -11.54 17.03
N MET A 221 1.11 -11.49 15.84
CA MET A 221 1.52 -12.31 14.68
C MET A 221 2.98 -12.09 14.27
N ALA A 222 3.45 -10.84 14.25
CA ALA A 222 4.83 -10.51 13.90
C ALA A 222 5.83 -11.11 14.89
N ARG A 223 5.50 -11.11 16.19
CA ARG A 223 6.36 -11.61 17.27
C ARG A 223 6.34 -13.14 17.39
N GLU A 224 5.20 -13.78 17.09
CA GLU A 224 5.05 -15.24 17.09
C GLU A 224 5.64 -15.94 15.86
N ARG A 225 6.09 -15.17 14.86
CA ARG A 225 6.79 -15.68 13.68
C ARG A 225 8.00 -16.53 14.10
N LYS A 226 8.17 -17.68 13.43
CA LYS A 226 9.23 -18.67 13.66
C LYS A 226 10.23 -18.71 12.50
N ARG A 227 9.77 -18.46 11.27
CA ARG A 227 10.66 -18.36 10.10
C ARG A 227 11.51 -17.08 10.19
N GLU A 228 12.77 -17.22 9.78
CA GLU A 228 13.73 -16.11 9.72
C GLU A 228 13.17 -14.86 9.01
N GLY A 229 13.62 -13.71 9.48
CA GLY A 229 13.27 -12.39 8.96
C GLY A 229 12.19 -11.68 9.76
N ASN A 230 12.25 -10.35 9.73
CA ASN A 230 11.26 -9.49 10.39
C ASN A 230 9.94 -9.47 9.61
N THR A 231 8.86 -9.11 10.30
CA THR A 231 7.59 -8.79 9.65
C THR A 231 7.48 -7.28 9.44
N HIS A 232 7.23 -6.87 8.21
CA HIS A 232 6.95 -5.48 7.88
C HIS A 232 5.49 -5.16 8.20
N VAL A 233 5.24 -4.18 9.05
CA VAL A 233 3.89 -3.72 9.40
C VAL A 233 3.71 -2.28 8.95
N PHE A 234 2.74 -2.05 8.10
CA PHE A 234 2.33 -0.73 7.65
C PHE A 234 1.02 -0.35 8.33
N LEU A 235 0.99 0.80 8.98
CA LEU A 235 -0.21 1.34 9.60
C LEU A 235 -0.58 2.67 8.94
N HIS A 236 -1.79 2.76 8.40
CA HIS A 236 -2.33 3.97 7.79
C HIS A 236 -3.16 4.80 8.78
N ASP A 237 -3.49 6.03 8.39
CA ASP A 237 -4.24 7.02 9.20
C ASP A 237 -3.63 7.32 10.60
N VAL A 238 -2.29 7.32 10.71
CA VAL A 238 -1.59 7.61 11.98
C VAL A 238 -1.71 9.07 12.45
N ASP A 239 -2.37 9.93 11.68
CA ASP A 239 -2.82 11.26 12.09
C ASP A 239 -4.01 11.20 13.07
N ARG A 240 -4.62 10.03 13.24
CA ARG A 240 -5.66 9.77 14.24
C ARG A 240 -5.02 9.29 15.56
N LYS A 241 -5.53 9.82 16.66
CA LYS A 241 -5.07 9.53 18.03
C LYS A 241 -5.01 8.03 18.34
N VAL A 242 -6.05 7.28 17.98
CA VAL A 242 -6.17 5.85 18.32
C VAL A 242 -5.09 5.03 17.62
N GLU A 243 -4.90 5.25 16.33
CA GLU A 243 -3.86 4.60 15.54
C GLU A 243 -2.46 4.93 16.08
N GLU A 244 -2.19 6.20 16.39
CA GLU A 244 -0.93 6.64 16.97
C GLU A 244 -0.63 5.96 18.32
N GLU A 245 -1.57 6.03 19.28
CA GLU A 245 -1.39 5.49 20.64
C GLU A 245 -1.24 3.97 20.63
N PHE A 246 -2.05 3.26 19.84
CA PHE A 246 -1.95 1.80 19.73
C PHE A 246 -0.68 1.36 19.01
N ALA A 247 -0.20 2.12 18.01
CA ALA A 247 1.09 1.84 17.38
C ALA A 247 2.26 2.00 18.36
N ASN A 248 2.23 3.08 19.15
CA ASN A 248 3.24 3.35 20.18
C ASN A 248 3.31 2.21 21.21
N GLU A 249 2.17 1.69 21.66
CA GLU A 249 2.11 0.61 22.66
C GLU A 249 2.44 -0.78 22.09
N PHE A 250 1.94 -1.14 20.91
CA PHE A 250 2.01 -2.53 20.41
C PHE A 250 3.03 -2.77 19.30
N LEU A 251 3.23 -1.79 18.41
CA LEU A 251 4.19 -1.91 17.28
C LEU A 251 5.57 -1.37 17.63
N CYS A 252 5.64 -0.47 18.62
CA CYS A 252 6.85 0.10 19.22
C CYS A 252 7.67 1.00 18.32
N MET A 253 7.86 2.24 18.75
CA MET A 253 8.59 3.24 17.97
C MET A 253 10.05 2.89 17.72
N LYS A 254 10.67 2.03 18.55
CA LYS A 254 12.02 1.48 18.30
C LYS A 254 12.10 0.65 17.01
N TYR A 255 10.98 0.11 16.54
CA TYR A 255 10.88 -0.69 15.32
C TYR A 255 10.33 0.11 14.14
N LYS A 256 10.00 1.40 14.31
CA LYS A 256 9.56 2.25 13.21
C LYS A 256 10.76 2.61 12.32
N VAL A 257 10.74 2.13 11.09
CA VAL A 257 11.81 2.35 10.10
C VAL A 257 11.46 3.38 9.03
N GLY A 258 10.17 3.71 8.87
CA GLY A 258 9.70 4.64 7.83
C GLY A 258 8.43 5.41 8.21
N SER A 259 8.23 6.55 7.53
CA SER A 259 7.05 7.40 7.69
C SER A 259 6.85 8.22 6.42
N VAL A 260 5.70 8.08 5.76
CA VAL A 260 5.33 8.87 4.58
C VAL A 260 3.87 9.27 4.67
N GLY A 261 3.58 10.57 4.64
CA GLY A 261 2.20 11.06 4.79
C GLY A 261 1.57 10.55 6.10
N ARG A 262 0.46 9.79 5.98
CA ARG A 262 -0.27 9.20 7.10
C ARG A 262 0.06 7.72 7.31
N LEU A 263 1.09 7.22 6.63
CA LEU A 263 1.57 5.85 6.74
C LEU A 263 2.82 5.79 7.62
N TRP A 264 2.81 4.91 8.62
CA TRP A 264 4.01 4.46 9.34
C TRP A 264 4.41 3.05 8.91
N HIS A 265 5.71 2.80 8.85
CA HIS A 265 6.31 1.52 8.50
C HIS A 265 7.17 1.02 9.66
N PHE A 266 6.89 -0.18 10.12
CA PHE A 266 7.61 -0.88 11.19
C PHE A 266 8.24 -2.17 10.69
N GLU A 267 9.41 -2.51 11.20
CA GLU A 267 10.06 -3.82 11.03
C GLU A 267 10.14 -4.52 12.38
N ILE A 268 9.21 -5.45 12.63
CA ILE A 268 9.07 -6.10 13.94
C ILE A 268 9.79 -7.45 13.91
N PRO A 269 10.79 -7.66 14.78
CA PRO A 269 11.49 -8.94 14.89
C PRO A 269 10.64 -9.99 15.62
N SER A 270 10.93 -11.27 15.36
CA SER A 270 10.34 -12.36 16.12
C SER A 270 10.87 -12.39 17.57
N LEU A 271 10.13 -13.01 18.49
CA LEU A 271 10.64 -13.22 19.85
C LEU A 271 11.87 -14.12 19.90
N GLY A 272 12.03 -15.01 18.92
CA GLY A 272 13.22 -15.86 18.80
C GLY A 272 14.50 -15.04 18.56
N ASP A 273 14.40 -13.98 17.77
CA ASP A 273 15.54 -13.12 17.41
C ASP A 273 15.89 -12.12 18.51
N VAL A 274 14.92 -11.73 19.34
CA VAL A 274 15.11 -10.75 20.42
C VAL A 274 15.66 -11.38 21.72
N ASN A 275 15.52 -12.70 21.90
CA ASN A 275 15.80 -13.36 23.17
C ASN A 275 17.27 -13.75 23.40
N ASN A 276 18.00 -12.82 24.01
CA ASN A 276 19.12 -13.09 24.93
C ASN A 276 18.62 -13.07 26.40
N GLY A 277 17.64 -13.92 26.74
CA GLY A 277 17.36 -14.30 28.14
C GLY A 277 16.63 -13.29 29.07
N GLY A 278 15.89 -12.31 28.53
CA GLY A 278 15.08 -11.37 29.33
C GLY A 278 13.59 -11.76 29.41
N ASN A 279 12.93 -11.48 30.54
CA ASN A 279 11.47 -11.56 30.63
C ASN A 279 10.83 -10.41 29.82
N ILE A 280 9.93 -10.72 28.89
CA ILE A 280 9.25 -9.74 28.05
C ILE A 280 8.12 -9.07 28.84
N THR A 281 8.40 -7.96 29.52
CA THR A 281 7.39 -7.27 30.36
C THR A 281 6.53 -6.25 29.61
N SER A 282 6.80 -6.06 28.31
CA SER A 282 6.22 -5.02 27.47
C SER A 282 6.26 -5.46 26.01
N PHE A 283 5.32 -5.00 25.19
CA PHE A 283 5.45 -5.14 23.73
C PHE A 283 6.66 -4.34 23.22
N CYS A 284 6.98 -3.23 23.89
CA CYS A 284 8.15 -2.39 23.69
C CYS A 284 9.09 -2.56 24.90
#